data_AF-A0AAW2XPC6-F1
#
_entry.id   AF-A0AAW2XPC6-F1
#
_cell.length_a   1.000
_cell.length_b   1.000
_cell.length_c   1.000
_cell.angle_alpha   90.00
_cell.angle_beta   90.00
_cell.angle_gamma   90.00
#
_symmetry.space_group_name_H-M   'P 1'
#
loop_
_entity.id
_entity.type
_entity.pdbx_description
1 polymer ?
#
loop_
_entity_poly.entity_id
_entity_poly.type
_entity_poly.pdbx_seq_one_letter_code
_entity_poly.pdbx_strand_id
1 'polypeptide(L)'
;MEAHDEPETSLKQQSNEREKSSTKELQVSSERLIPVDQLKEFIMGTIQNKLSGSSKSSMTYAKPYTQRIDDLKMPVGYQLPKFQQFDGKGNPK
;
A
#
# COMPACT_ATOMS: atom_id res chain seq x y z
N MET A 1 -42.19 15.86 -12.34
CA MET A 1 -41.80 14.50 -12.78
C MET A 1 -40.64 14.72 -13.72
N GLU A 2 -39.42 14.28 -13.49
CA GLU A 2 -38.83 13.21 -12.67
C GLU A 2 -37.40 13.67 -12.35
N ALA A 3 -37.02 13.67 -11.08
CA ALA A 3 -36.22 12.62 -10.44
C ALA A 3 -34.73 12.99 -10.46
N HIS A 4 -34.32 13.55 -9.34
CA HIS A 4 -32.94 13.61 -8.89
C HIS A 4 -32.38 12.19 -8.81
N ASP A 5 -31.19 11.97 -9.35
CA ASP A 5 -30.42 10.76 -9.09
C ASP A 5 -29.00 11.17 -8.70
N GLU A 6 -28.82 11.43 -7.42
CA GLU A 6 -27.58 11.18 -6.70
C GLU A 6 -27.95 10.15 -5.63
N PRO A 7 -27.27 9.01 -5.60
CA PRO A 7 -26.82 8.55 -4.30
C PRO A 7 -25.37 8.02 -4.31
N GLU A 8 -24.63 8.55 -3.34
CA GLU A 8 -23.92 7.75 -2.35
C GLU A 8 -22.50 7.26 -2.70
N THR A 9 -21.57 8.04 -2.14
CA THR A 9 -20.50 7.56 -1.25
C THR A 9 -20.56 6.06 -0.90
N SER A 10 -19.64 5.29 -1.45
CA SER A 10 -19.27 3.99 -0.89
C SER A 10 -17.82 4.05 -0.43
N LEU A 11 -17.63 4.61 0.77
CA LEU A 11 -16.45 4.33 1.59
C LEU A 11 -16.48 2.83 1.87
N LYS A 12 -15.66 2.07 1.15
CA LYS A 12 -15.53 0.63 1.36
C LYS A 12 -14.89 0.41 2.73
N GLN A 13 -15.73 0.27 3.75
CA GLN A 13 -15.38 -0.28 5.05
C GLN A 13 -14.90 -1.70 4.80
N GLN A 14 -13.58 -1.86 4.70
CA GLN A 14 -12.96 -3.16 4.69
C GLN A 14 -13.06 -3.70 6.11
N SER A 15 -14.04 -4.58 6.30
CA SER A 15 -14.25 -5.34 7.53
C SER A 15 -12.98 -6.08 7.91
N ASN A 16 -12.41 -5.71 9.05
CA ASN A 16 -11.36 -6.47 9.71
C ASN A 16 -11.97 -7.79 10.19
N GLU A 17 -11.80 -8.85 9.42
CA GLU A 17 -12.01 -10.19 9.94
C GLU A 17 -10.96 -10.44 11.01
N ARG A 18 -11.43 -10.63 12.25
CA ARG A 18 -10.61 -11.07 13.38
C ARG A 18 -10.05 -12.43 13.02
N GLU A 19 -8.83 -12.46 12.51
CA GLU A 19 -8.02 -13.66 12.58
C GLU A 19 -7.88 -14.02 14.05
N LYS A 20 -8.55 -15.11 14.43
CA LYS A 20 -8.44 -15.75 15.72
C LYS A 20 -7.01 -16.29 15.81
N SER A 21 -6.07 -15.44 16.20
CA SER A 21 -4.68 -15.82 16.42
C SER A 21 -4.68 -16.80 17.59
N SER A 22 -4.59 -18.09 17.29
CA SER A 22 -4.27 -19.12 18.26
C SER A 22 -2.89 -18.80 18.82
N THR A 23 -2.84 -18.05 19.92
CA THR A 23 -1.61 -17.79 20.66
C THR A 23 -1.14 -19.12 21.21
N LYS A 24 -0.12 -19.70 20.58
CA LYS A 24 0.61 -20.83 21.14
C LYS A 24 1.34 -20.29 22.38
N GLU A 25 0.73 -20.49 23.55
CA GLU A 25 1.30 -20.18 24.85
C GLU A 25 2.66 -20.90 24.97
N LEU A 26 3.73 -20.17 25.31
CA LEU A 26 5.05 -20.73 25.54
C LEU A 26 5.01 -21.55 26.83
N GLN A 27 5.33 -22.84 26.75
CA GLN A 27 5.46 -23.66 27.96
C GLN A 27 6.77 -23.31 28.65
N VAL A 28 6.68 -22.47 29.67
CA VAL A 28 7.81 -22.10 30.50
C VAL A 28 8.05 -23.21 31.52
N SER A 29 9.29 -23.73 31.59
CA SER A 29 9.68 -24.71 32.61
C SER A 29 9.45 -24.15 34.01
N SER A 30 9.26 -25.01 35.02
CA SER A 30 9.11 -24.62 36.43
C SER A 30 10.25 -23.72 36.93
N GLU A 31 11.41 -23.78 36.27
CA GLU A 31 12.61 -22.96 36.54
C GLU A 31 12.62 -21.60 35.81
N ARG A 32 11.50 -21.20 35.18
CA ARG A 32 11.37 -20.02 34.30
C ARG A 32 12.30 -19.99 33.09
N LEU A 33 12.86 -21.14 32.70
CA LEU A 33 13.68 -21.26 31.51
C LEU A 33 12.85 -21.74 30.31
N ILE A 34 13.14 -21.20 29.13
CA ILE A 34 12.56 -21.63 27.87
C ILE A 34 13.62 -22.46 27.15
N PRO A 35 13.34 -23.74 26.81
CA PRO A 35 14.24 -24.54 25.99
C PRO A 35 14.57 -23.87 24.66
N VAL A 36 15.84 -23.91 24.26
CA VAL A 36 16.34 -23.24 23.05
C VAL A 36 15.59 -23.69 21.80
N ASP A 37 15.25 -24.97 21.71
CA ASP A 37 14.53 -25.52 20.55
C ASP A 37 13.10 -24.99 20.47
N GLN A 38 12.41 -24.86 21.61
CA GLN A 38 11.07 -24.26 21.66
C GLN A 38 11.08 -22.77 21.26
N LEU A 39 12.13 -22.04 21.68
CA LEU A 39 12.31 -20.65 21.30
C LEU A 39 12.54 -20.49 19.80
N LYS A 40 13.38 -21.35 19.20
CA LYS A 40 13.65 -21.35 17.75
C LYS A 40 12.38 -21.59 16.95
N GLU A 41 11.60 -22.62 17.31
CA GLU A 41 10.33 -22.94 16.64
C GLU A 41 9.32 -21.79 16.78
N PHE A 42 9.25 -21.15 17.94
CA PHE A 42 8.37 -20.01 18.16
C PHE A 42 8.75 -18.81 17.28
N ILE A 43 10.04 -18.45 17.24
CA ILE A 43 10.54 -17.34 16.41
C ILE A 43 10.28 -17.63 14.94
N MET A 44 10.62 -18.83 14.47
CA MET A 44 10.45 -19.26 13.08
C MET A 44 8.97 -19.24 12.68
N GLY A 45 8.09 -19.86 13.48
CA GLY A 45 6.64 -19.87 13.22
C GLY A 45 6.02 -18.48 13.25
N THR A 46 6.50 -17.58 14.11
CA THR A 46 6.02 -16.19 14.18
C THR A 46 6.42 -15.41 12.92
N ILE A 47 7.67 -15.52 12.48
CA ILE A 47 8.15 -14.86 11.26
C ILE A 47 7.40 -15.39 10.04
N GLN A 48 7.27 -16.71 9.92
CA GLN A 48 6.57 -17.34 8.80
C GLN A 48 5.10 -16.92 8.78
N ASN A 49 4.41 -16.92 9.91
CA ASN A 49 3.01 -16.47 9.97
C ASN A 49 2.87 -14.99 9.54
N LYS A 50 3.79 -14.11 9.98
CA LYS A 50 3.76 -12.68 9.61
C LYS A 50 4.13 -12.43 8.15
N LEU A 51 4.96 -13.28 7.54
CA LEU A 51 5.36 -13.15 6.14
C LEU A 51 4.33 -13.81 5.20
N SER A 52 3.92 -15.04 5.50
CA SER A 52 2.98 -15.84 4.71
C SER A 52 1.53 -15.36 4.84
N GLY A 53 1.12 -14.81 5.99
CA GLY A 53 -0.19 -14.16 6.16
C GLY A 53 -0.23 -12.72 5.66
N SER A 54 0.93 -12.15 5.34
CA SER A 54 1.05 -10.82 4.76
C SER A 54 1.24 -10.95 3.25
N SER A 55 0.20 -11.36 2.54
CA SER A 55 -0.01 -10.93 1.14
C SER A 55 -0.34 -9.44 1.09
N LYS A 56 0.43 -8.63 1.83
CA LYS A 56 0.46 -7.19 1.60
C LYS A 56 1.03 -7.05 0.21
N SER A 57 0.13 -6.85 -0.76
CA SER A 57 0.44 -6.22 -2.02
C SER A 57 1.46 -5.15 -1.68
N SER A 58 2.70 -5.34 -2.14
CA SER A 58 3.69 -4.27 -2.04
C SER A 58 2.99 -3.09 -2.70
N MET A 59 2.57 -2.11 -1.91
CA MET A 59 1.82 -0.98 -2.44
C MET A 59 2.86 -0.19 -3.22
N THR A 60 3.03 -0.57 -4.48
CA THR A 60 3.86 0.14 -5.43
C THR A 60 3.32 1.55 -5.48
N TYR A 61 4.23 2.50 -5.61
CA TYR A 61 3.85 3.90 -5.67
C TYR A 61 2.86 4.11 -6.83
N ALA A 62 1.60 4.27 -6.49
CA ALA A 62 0.56 4.62 -7.44
C ALA A 62 0.63 6.13 -7.62
N LYS A 63 1.01 6.57 -8.83
CA LYS A 63 1.08 8.00 -9.17
C LYS A 63 -0.33 8.60 -8.99
N PRO A 64 -0.56 9.54 -8.04
CA PRO A 64 -1.90 9.98 -7.65
C PRO A 64 -2.62 10.86 -8.69
N TYR A 65 -1.99 11.11 -9.84
CA TYR A 65 -2.48 12.01 -10.87
C TYR A 65 -2.59 11.36 -12.24
N THR A 66 -2.30 10.06 -12.41
CA THR A 66 -2.32 9.41 -13.74
C THR A 66 -3.70 9.55 -14.39
N GLN A 67 -4.76 9.14 -13.69
CA GLN A 67 -6.13 9.24 -14.20
C GLN A 67 -6.51 10.69 -14.53
N ARG A 68 -6.18 11.64 -13.64
CA ARG A 68 -6.47 13.08 -13.84
C ARG A 68 -5.75 13.68 -15.05
N ILE A 69 -4.55 13.18 -15.38
CA ILE A 69 -3.78 13.64 -16.54
C ILE A 69 -4.32 13.00 -17.82
N ASP A 70 -4.66 11.71 -17.79
CA ASP A 70 -5.21 10.99 -18.94
C ASP A 70 -6.59 11.54 -19.35
N ASP A 71 -7.40 11.93 -18.36
CA ASP A 71 -8.71 12.57 -18.58
C ASP A 71 -8.58 14.04 -19.05
N LEU A 72 -7.41 14.65 -18.90
CA LEU A 72 -7.17 16.04 -19.30
C LEU A 72 -6.92 16.12 -20.81
N LYS A 73 -7.99 16.33 -21.58
CA LYS A 73 -7.88 16.64 -23.01
C LYS A 73 -7.28 18.03 -23.21
N MET A 74 -6.17 18.10 -23.93
CA MET A 74 -5.59 19.38 -24.35
C MET A 74 -6.54 20.12 -25.30
N PRO A 75 -6.72 21.44 -25.14
CA PRO A 75 -7.58 22.21 -26.02
C PRO A 75 -7.04 22.19 -27.46
N VAL A 76 -7.97 22.22 -28.42
CA VAL A 76 -7.62 22.31 -29.85
C VAL A 76 -6.86 23.62 -30.07
N GLY A 77 -5.64 23.52 -30.58
CA GLY A 77 -4.75 24.68 -30.75
C GLY A 77 -3.81 24.94 -29.57
N TYR A 78 -3.71 24.04 -28.58
CA TYR A 78 -2.65 24.14 -27.58
C TYR A 78 -1.28 24.14 -28.24
N GLN A 79 -0.59 25.27 -28.17
CA GLN A 79 0.79 25.41 -28.58
C GLN A 79 1.67 25.21 -27.36
N LEU A 80 2.55 24.21 -27.40
CA LEU A 80 3.54 24.05 -26.35
C LEU A 80 4.37 25.33 -26.26
N PRO A 81 4.60 25.88 -25.05
CA PRO A 81 5.51 26.99 -24.88
C PRO A 81 6.87 26.62 -25.46
N LYS A 82 7.53 27.58 -26.10
CA LYS A 82 8.92 27.40 -26.48
C LYS A 82 9.72 27.22 -25.20
N PHE A 83 10.21 26.01 -24.97
CA PHE A 83 11.13 25.77 -23.87
C PHE A 83 12.38 26.61 -24.08
N GLN A 84 12.86 27.22 -23.00
CA GLN A 84 14.15 27.88 -23.00
C GLN A 84 15.22 26.83 -23.33
N GLN A 85 15.88 27.00 -24.46
CA GLN A 85 17.00 26.15 -24.82
C GLN A 85 18.22 26.59 -24.00
N PHE A 86 18.96 25.62 -23.50
CA PHE A 86 20.22 25.86 -22.81
C PHE A 86 21.38 25.46 -23.73
N ASP A 87 22.48 26.20 -23.66
CA ASP A 87 23.68 25.99 -24.47
C ASP A 87 24.52 24.75 -24.06
N GLY A 88 24.04 23.96 -23.10
CA GLY A 88 24.77 22.83 -22.50
C GLY A 88 25.77 23.23 -21.40
N LYS A 89 26.02 24.54 -21.22
CA LYS A 89 26.83 25.12 -20.14
C LYS A 89 25.98 25.77 -19.04
N GLY A 90 24.66 25.62 -19.15
CA GLY A 90 23.70 26.17 -18.18
C GLY A 90 23.24 27.59 -18.47
N ASN A 91 23.63 28.17 -19.62
CA ASN A 91 23.15 29.49 -20.01
C ASN A 91 21.93 29.38 -20.94
N PRO A 92 20.95 30.29 -20.81
CA PRO A 92 19.93 30.48 -21.83
C PRO A 92 20.61 30.73 -23.18
N LYS A 93 20.17 30.02 -24.21
CA LYS A 93 20.65 30.16 -25.59
C LYS A 93 19.96 31.30 -26.33
#